data_AF-A0A8T0GW31-F1
#
_entry.id   AF-A0A8T0GW31-F1
#
_cell.length_a   1.000
_cell.length_b   1.000
_cell.length_c   1.000
_cell.angle_alpha   90.00
_cell.angle_beta   90.00
_cell.angle_gamma   90.00
#
_symmetry.space_group_name_H-M   'P 1'
#
loop_
_entity.id
_entity.type
_entity.pdbx_description
1 polymer ?
#
loop_
_entity_poly.entity_id
_entity_poly.type
_entity_poly.pdbx_seq_one_letter_code
_entity_poly.pdbx_strand_id
1 'polypeptide(L)'
;MSYLLQEDKYAVIVGTVTDDIRHYEVPALKVVALRFTETARARILKNGGEVLTFDQLALRAPTGSNCVLLRGPKNAREAVKHFGRAPGVPQSSTKPYVRSKGRKFEKARGRRNSRGFKV
;
A
#
# COMPACT_ATOMS: atom_id res chain seq x y z
N MET A 1 3.11 -9.20 8.23
CA MET A 1 1.82 -9.70 7.71
C MET A 1 1.57 -11.17 8.10
N SER A 2 2.55 -11.86 8.70
CA SER A 2 2.54 -13.31 8.98
C SER A 2 1.69 -13.77 10.18
N TYR A 3 1.08 -12.86 10.96
CA TYR A 3 0.43 -13.21 12.23
C TYR A 3 -1.09 -12.91 12.30
N LEU A 4 -1.73 -12.54 11.19
CA LEU A 4 -3.13 -12.04 11.23
C LEU A 4 -4.14 -12.85 10.41
N LEU A 5 -3.70 -13.73 9.52
CA LEU A 5 -4.63 -14.63 8.82
C LEU A 5 -4.72 -15.91 9.62
N GLN A 6 -5.69 -15.93 10.53
CA GLN A 6 -6.20 -17.17 11.10
C GLN A 6 -6.55 -18.12 9.96
N GLU A 7 -6.09 -19.37 10.09
CA GLU A 7 -6.41 -20.46 9.18
C GLU A 7 -7.94 -20.47 8.97
N ASP A 8 -8.36 -20.43 7.70
CA ASP A 8 -9.76 -20.43 7.23
C ASP A 8 -10.58 -19.14 7.15
N LYS A 9 -10.04 -17.96 7.43
CA LYS A 9 -10.79 -16.70 7.21
C LYS A 9 -10.65 -16.14 5.79
N TYR A 10 -11.72 -15.50 5.29
CA TYR A 10 -11.68 -14.75 4.03
C TYR A 10 -10.99 -13.39 4.25
N ALA A 11 -9.92 -13.14 3.52
CA ALA A 11 -9.27 -11.82 3.47
C ALA A 11 -10.03 -10.91 2.50
N VAL A 12 -10.76 -9.93 3.02
CA VAL A 12 -11.64 -9.06 2.22
C VAL A 12 -11.01 -7.69 2.04
N ILE A 13 -10.75 -7.31 0.79
CA ILE A 13 -10.08 -6.05 0.42
C ILE A 13 -10.97 -5.27 -0.54
N VAL A 14 -11.42 -4.09 -0.11
CA VAL A 14 -12.15 -3.15 -0.98
C VAL A 14 -11.15 -2.37 -1.83
N GLY A 15 -10.61 -3.02 -2.86
CA GLY A 15 -9.61 -2.43 -3.75
C GLY A 15 -9.02 -3.43 -4.73
N THR A 16 -7.90 -3.02 -5.34
CA THR A 16 -7.12 -3.88 -6.24
C THR A 16 -6.03 -4.62 -5.45
N VAL A 17 -5.95 -5.94 -5.63
CA VAL A 17 -4.85 -6.76 -5.13
C VAL A 17 -3.80 -6.89 -6.23
N THR A 18 -2.57 -6.50 -5.90
CA THR A 18 -1.41 -6.52 -6.79
C THR A 18 -0.39 -7.55 -6.33
N ASP A 19 0.34 -8.12 -7.27
CA ASP A 19 1.41 -9.07 -6.99
C ASP A 19 2.67 -8.38 -6.44
N ASP A 20 3.35 -9.04 -5.51
CA ASP A 20 4.63 -8.59 -4.96
C ASP A 20 5.71 -9.63 -5.26
N ILE A 21 6.59 -9.30 -6.21
CA ILE A 21 7.67 -10.18 -6.67
C ILE A 21 8.72 -10.42 -5.57
N ARG A 22 8.77 -9.57 -4.54
CA ARG A 22 9.71 -9.71 -3.43
C ARG A 22 9.36 -10.87 -2.49
N HIS A 23 8.13 -11.38 -2.55
CA HIS A 23 7.69 -12.54 -1.77
C HIS A 23 7.79 -13.83 -2.60
N TYR A 24 8.74 -14.68 -2.23
CA TYR A 24 9.02 -15.95 -2.92
C TYR A 24 7.93 -17.00 -2.69
N GLU A 25 7.52 -17.18 -1.44
CA GLU A 25 6.50 -18.15 -1.05
C GLU A 25 5.23 -17.41 -0.64
N VAL A 26 4.09 -17.84 -1.19
CA VAL A 26 2.77 -17.32 -0.84
C VAL A 26 1.94 -18.50 -0.33
N PRO A 27 1.43 -18.46 0.91
CA PRO A 27 0.59 -19.53 1.44
C PRO A 27 -0.73 -19.64 0.66
N ALA A 28 -1.47 -20.73 0.87
CA ALA A 28 -2.83 -20.84 0.36
C ALA A 28 -3.72 -19.78 1.02
N LEU A 29 -4.23 -18.83 0.24
CA LEU A 29 -5.00 -17.68 0.71
C LEU A 29 -6.41 -17.69 0.13
N LYS A 30 -7.42 -17.42 0.94
CA LYS A 30 -8.79 -17.14 0.50
C LYS A 30 -8.98 -15.61 0.44
N VAL A 31 -8.88 -15.02 -0.75
CA VAL A 31 -8.88 -13.56 -0.94
C VAL A 31 -10.09 -13.10 -1.74
N VAL A 32 -10.80 -12.12 -1.19
CA VAL A 32 -11.90 -11.41 -1.86
C VAL A 32 -11.45 -10.00 -2.17
N ALA A 33 -11.58 -9.56 -3.42
CA ALA A 33 -11.30 -8.19 -3.80
C ALA A 33 -12.15 -7.69 -4.96
N LEU A 34 -12.12 -6.38 -5.20
CA LEU A 34 -12.81 -5.77 -6.35
C LEU A 34 -12.07 -6.08 -7.66
N ARG A 35 -10.74 -6.07 -7.63
CA ARG A 35 -9.88 -6.36 -8.79
C ARG A 35 -8.63 -7.11 -8.36
N PHE A 36 -8.14 -7.96 -9.25
CA PHE A 36 -6.87 -8.66 -9.11
C PHE A 36 -6.02 -8.40 -10.35
N THR A 37 -4.72 -8.18 -10.18
CA THR A 37 -3.79 -8.28 -11.31
C THR A 37 -3.68 -9.73 -11.76
N GLU A 38 -3.45 -9.95 -13.06
CA GLU A 38 -3.36 -11.31 -13.62
C GLU A 38 -2.27 -12.15 -12.93
N THR A 39 -1.13 -11.53 -12.66
CA THR A 39 -0.01 -12.14 -11.94
C THR A 39 -0.37 -12.53 -10.50
N ALA A 40 -1.12 -11.69 -9.79
CA ALA A 40 -1.55 -11.99 -8.42
C ALA A 40 -2.54 -13.14 -8.40
N ARG A 41 -3.52 -13.12 -9.32
CA ARG A 41 -4.50 -14.19 -9.47
C ARG A 41 -3.81 -15.52 -9.76
N ALA A 42 -2.89 -15.55 -10.73
CA ALA A 42 -2.14 -16.75 -11.08
C ALA A 42 -1.32 -17.28 -9.89
N ARG A 43 -0.67 -16.39 -9.13
CA ARG A 43 0.12 -16.79 -7.96
C ARG A 43 -0.74 -17.35 -6.82
N ILE A 44 -1.90 -16.78 -6.55
CA ILE A 44 -2.81 -17.28 -5.50
C ILE A 44 -3.33 -18.67 -5.89
N LEU A 45 -3.82 -18.84 -7.12
CA LEU A 45 -4.34 -20.12 -7.61
C LEU A 45 -3.27 -21.21 -7.68
N LYS A 46 -2.05 -20.85 -8.10
CA LYS A 46 -0.91 -21.80 -8.16
C LYS A 46 -0.58 -22.41 -6.79
N ASN A 47 -0.76 -21.64 -5.71
CA ASN A 47 -0.52 -22.10 -4.34
C ASN A 47 -1.78 -22.71 -3.68
N GLY A 48 -2.82 -23.03 -4.45
CA GLY A 48 -4.06 -23.64 -3.94
C GLY A 48 -4.96 -22.68 -3.15
N GLY A 49 -4.78 -21.37 -3.32
CA GLY A 49 -5.66 -20.35 -2.75
C GLY A 49 -6.92 -20.12 -3.58
N GLU A 50 -7.89 -19.41 -3.00
CA GLU A 50 -9.14 -19.03 -3.64
C GLU A 50 -9.17 -17.53 -3.94
N VAL A 51 -9.58 -17.19 -5.16
CA VAL A 51 -9.81 -15.82 -5.60
C VAL A 51 -11.31 -15.61 -5.78
N LEU A 52 -11.88 -14.71 -4.99
CA LEU A 52 -13.33 -14.48 -4.92
C LEU A 52 -13.69 -13.04 -5.27
N THR A 53 -14.86 -12.86 -5.85
CA THR A 53 -15.49 -11.56 -6.06
C THR A 53 -16.45 -11.22 -4.91
N PHE A 54 -16.88 -9.96 -4.85
CA PHE A 54 -17.79 -9.52 -3.78
C PHE A 54 -19.19 -10.12 -3.88
N ASP A 55 -19.68 -10.39 -5.10
CA ASP A 55 -20.93 -11.12 -5.33
C ASP A 55 -20.84 -12.57 -4.81
N GLN A 56 -19.74 -13.26 -5.08
CA GLN A 56 -19.49 -14.61 -4.56
C GLN A 56 -19.37 -14.61 -3.03
N LEU A 57 -18.71 -13.60 -2.45
CA LEU A 57 -18.63 -13.45 -1.01
C LEU A 57 -20.02 -13.24 -0.38
N ALA A 58 -20.85 -12.38 -0.97
CA ALA A 58 -22.18 -12.10 -0.46
C ALA A 58 -23.07 -13.35 -0.42
N LEU A 59 -22.93 -14.25 -1.39
CA LEU A 59 -23.62 -15.55 -1.40
C LEU A 59 -23.09 -16.52 -0.34
N ARG A 60 -21.77 -16.56 -0.11
CA ARG A 60 -21.13 -17.50 0.84
C ARG A 60 -21.21 -17.06 2.30
N ALA A 61 -21.05 -15.77 2.55
CA ALA A 61 -20.98 -15.17 3.89
C ALA A 61 -21.80 -13.86 3.92
N PRO A 62 -23.14 -13.91 3.80
CA PRO A 62 -23.99 -12.72 3.73
C PRO A 62 -23.90 -11.84 4.99
N THR A 63 -23.62 -12.44 6.15
CA THR A 63 -23.43 -11.74 7.44
C THR A 63 -22.01 -11.22 7.65
N GLY A 64 -21.05 -11.56 6.77
CA GLY A 64 -19.63 -11.23 6.94
C GLY A 64 -18.90 -12.05 8.02
N SER A 65 -19.51 -13.14 8.52
CA SER A 65 -18.87 -14.07 9.45
C SER A 65 -17.59 -14.67 8.84
N ASN A 66 -16.55 -14.89 9.64
CA ASN A 66 -15.24 -15.40 9.19
C ASN A 66 -14.54 -14.56 8.10
N CYS A 67 -14.90 -13.28 7.97
CA CYS A 67 -14.23 -12.34 7.08
C CYS A 67 -13.32 -11.39 7.87
N VAL A 68 -12.12 -11.14 7.35
CA VAL A 68 -11.20 -10.12 7.88
C VAL A 68 -11.12 -8.99 6.86
N LEU A 69 -11.61 -7.82 7.24
CA LEU A 69 -11.50 -6.62 6.42
C LEU A 69 -10.08 -6.06 6.51
N LEU A 70 -9.44 -5.94 5.34
CA LEU A 70 -8.10 -5.39 5.20
C LEU A 70 -8.13 -4.12 4.36
N ARG A 71 -7.27 -3.17 4.72
CA ARG A 71 -7.13 -1.91 3.99
C ARG A 71 -5.68 -1.68 3.57
N GLY A 72 -5.49 -1.30 2.31
CA GLY A 72 -4.19 -0.84 1.82
C GLY A 72 -3.77 0.51 2.45
N PRO A 73 -2.47 0.84 2.43
CA PRO A 73 -1.96 2.07 3.03
C PRO A 73 -2.40 3.32 2.26
N LYS A 74 -3.34 4.09 2.81
CA LYS A 74 -3.90 5.32 2.19
C LYS A 74 -2.86 6.44 2.04
N ASN A 75 -1.99 6.59 3.03
CA ASN A 75 -1.04 7.71 3.13
C ASN A 75 0.30 7.46 2.43
N ALA A 76 0.49 6.28 1.83
CA ALA A 76 1.73 5.94 1.10
C ALA A 76 1.82 6.59 -0.29
N ARG A 77 0.75 7.27 -0.75
CA ARG A 77 0.71 7.97 -2.04
C ARG A 77 1.73 9.10 -2.11
N GLU A 78 2.34 9.29 -3.28
CA GLU A 78 3.35 10.33 -3.49
C GLU A 78 2.81 11.74 -3.23
N ALA A 79 1.57 12.02 -3.63
CA ALA A 79 0.91 13.29 -3.36
C ALA A 79 0.85 13.63 -1.86
N VAL A 80 0.64 12.63 -1.00
CA VAL A 80 0.51 12.83 0.46
C VAL A 80 1.84 13.29 1.07
N LYS A 81 2.98 12.94 0.46
CA LYS A 81 4.30 13.41 0.92
C LYS A 81 4.48 14.92 0.80
N HIS A 82 3.70 15.57 -0.06
CA HIS A 82 3.72 17.01 -0.25
C HIS A 82 2.76 17.76 0.69
N PHE A 83 1.97 17.05 1.49
CA PHE A 83 1.03 17.65 2.44
C PHE A 83 1.70 17.91 3.80
N GLY A 84 1.03 18.70 4.64
CA GLY A 84 1.49 19.05 5.98
C GLY A 84 2.17 20.43 6.04
N ARG A 85 3.05 20.61 7.03
CA ARG A 85 3.75 21.89 7.28
C ARG A 85 4.61 22.26 6.08
N ALA A 86 4.58 23.52 5.67
CA ALA A 86 5.29 23.99 4.49
C ALA A 86 6.79 23.59 4.50
N PRO A 87 7.35 23.16 3.35
CA PRO A 87 8.78 22.86 3.25
C PRO A 87 9.61 24.11 3.57
N GLY A 88 10.45 24.05 4.59
CA GLY A 88 11.22 25.22 5.06
C GLY A 88 10.76 25.77 6.42
N VAL A 89 9.71 25.19 7.01
CA VAL A 89 9.38 25.39 8.43
C VAL A 89 10.17 24.40 9.29
N PRO A 90 10.76 24.82 10.45
CA PRO A 90 11.48 23.92 11.34
C PRO A 90 10.68 22.67 11.70
N GLN A 91 11.34 21.51 11.70
CA GLN A 91 10.74 20.19 11.94
C GLN A 91 9.70 19.73 10.90
N SER A 92 9.62 20.36 9.72
CA SER A 92 8.84 19.83 8.60
C SER A 92 9.64 18.79 7.82
N SER A 93 9.02 17.62 7.57
CA SER A 93 9.53 16.58 6.68
C SER A 93 8.79 16.53 5.33
N THR A 94 7.99 17.55 5.02
CA THR A 94 7.17 17.60 3.79
C THR A 94 8.07 17.72 2.56
N LYS A 95 7.81 16.87 1.56
CA LYS A 95 8.55 16.87 0.30
C LYS A 95 8.24 18.16 -0.48
N PRO A 96 9.25 18.93 -0.90
CA PRO A 96 9.02 20.11 -1.75
C PRO A 96 8.65 19.71 -3.18
N TYR A 97 7.84 20.54 -3.83
CA TYR A 97 7.62 20.47 -5.28
C TYR A 97 8.82 21.10 -5.99
N VAL A 98 9.69 20.26 -6.54
CA VAL A 98 10.91 20.68 -7.24
C VAL A 98 10.78 20.43 -8.74
N ARG A 99 11.38 21.29 -9.56
CA ARG A 99 11.39 21.12 -11.03
C ARG A 99 12.05 19.80 -11.46
N SER A 100 13.15 19.44 -10.80
CA SER A 100 13.85 18.17 -11.03
C SER A 100 14.74 17.81 -9.84
N LYS A 101 15.27 16.59 -9.85
CA LYS A 101 16.22 16.12 -8.83
C LYS A 101 17.65 16.45 -9.28
N GLY A 102 18.39 17.24 -8.51
CA GLY A 102 19.81 17.51 -8.81
C GLY A 102 20.48 18.43 -7.81
N ARG A 103 21.81 18.63 -7.94
CA ARG A 103 22.59 19.56 -7.07
C ARG A 103 22.09 21.01 -7.19
N LYS A 104 21.63 21.40 -8.38
CA LYS A 104 21.19 22.76 -8.72
C LYS A 104 19.75 23.08 -8.28
N PHE A 105 18.96 22.10 -7.86
CA PHE A 105 17.53 22.26 -7.58
C PHE A 105 17.26 22.14 -6.08
N GLU A 106 16.93 23.27 -5.43
CA GLU A 106 16.40 23.36 -4.05
C GLU A 106 17.17 22.56 -2.98
N LYS A 107 18.51 22.53 -3.08
CA LYS A 107 19.43 21.85 -2.13
C LYS A 107 20.45 22.77 -1.44
N ALA A 108 20.41 24.07 -1.69
CA ALA A 108 21.39 25.04 -1.19
C ALA A 108 20.93 25.72 0.11
N ARG A 109 20.39 26.94 0.01
CA ARG A 109 19.93 27.72 1.16
C ARG A 109 18.73 27.04 1.84
N GLY A 110 18.73 26.99 3.18
CA GLY A 110 17.64 26.37 3.96
C GLY A 110 17.68 24.84 4.04
N ARG A 111 18.63 24.17 3.38
CA ARG A 111 18.78 22.70 3.40
C ARG A 111 20.12 22.22 3.96
N ARG A 112 21.10 23.10 4.11
CA ARG A 112 22.47 22.78 4.56
C ARG A 112 23.01 23.89 5.44
N ASN A 113 23.74 23.51 6.50
CA ASN A 113 24.30 24.46 7.47
C ASN A 113 25.25 25.48 6.81
N SER A 114 25.97 25.09 5.76
CA SER A 114 26.96 25.95 5.09
C SER A 114 26.39 27.06 4.21
N ARG A 115 25.06 27.11 3.99
CA ARG A 115 24.42 28.08 3.08
C ARG A 115 23.31 28.85 3.81
N GLY A 116 23.71 29.76 4.70
CA GLY A 116 22.83 30.70 5.42
C GLY A 116 22.19 30.08 6.66
N PHE A 117 21.33 29.07 6.49
CA PHE A 117 20.70 28.35 7.59
C PHE A 117 20.22 26.97 7.11
N LYS A 118 19.88 26.09 8.05
CA LYS A 118 19.25 24.80 7.78
C LYS A 118 17.95 24.72 8.56
N VAL A 119 16.90 24.31 7.87
CA VAL A 119 15.60 23.96 8.43
C VAL A 119 15.56 22.49 8.79
#